data_AF-A0A067BUW6-F1
#
_entry.id   AF-A0A067BUW6-F1
#
_cell.length_a   1.000
_cell.length_b   1.000
_cell.length_c   1.000
_cell.angle_alpha   90.00
_cell.angle_beta   90.00
_cell.angle_gamma   90.00
#
_symmetry.space_group_name_H-M   'P 1'
#
loop_
_entity.id
_entity.type
_entity.pdbx_description
1 polymer ?
#
loop_
_entity_poly.entity_id
_entity_poly.type
_entity_poly.pdbx_seq_one_letter_code
_entity_poly.pdbx_strand_id
1 'polypeptide(L)'
;MSFVKSGYLLKEGSGQGLFQKKNWKRRYFEITSSTLRYSVLEQDAKARGQINLDGLSGKAIETLAPETGADVALPTSQWRFVVATHDRRLV
;
A
#
# COMPACT_ATOMS: atom_id res chain seq x y z
N MET A 1 -6.58 -2.52 20.27
CA MET A 1 -6.08 -2.98 18.96
C MET A 1 -4.57 -3.05 19.04
N SER A 2 -3.98 -4.24 18.96
CA SER A 2 -2.52 -4.38 18.89
C SER A 2 -2.10 -4.31 17.42
N PHE A 3 -1.11 -3.46 17.13
CA PHE A 3 -0.48 -3.45 15.81
C PHE A 3 0.39 -4.70 15.67
N VAL A 4 0.25 -5.38 14.53
CA VAL A 4 1.11 -6.50 14.15
C VAL A 4 2.43 -5.97 13.59
N LYS A 5 2.34 -4.92 12.75
CA LYS A 5 3.50 -4.25 12.17
C LYS A 5 3.14 -2.85 11.71
N SER A 6 4.10 -1.94 11.76
CA SER A 6 3.95 -0.60 11.19
C SER A 6 5.26 -0.10 10.58
N GLY A 7 5.17 0.93 9.75
CA GLY A 7 6.34 1.56 9.15
C GLY A 7 6.04 2.31 7.85
N TYR A 8 7.05 2.96 7.32
CA TYR A 8 6.93 3.69 6.06
C TYR A 8 7.14 2.78 4.85
N LEU A 9 6.22 2.87 3.89
CA LEU A 9 6.34 2.25 2.57
C LEU A 9 6.03 3.29 1.48
N LEU A 10 6.46 2.99 0.26
CA LEU A 10 5.98 3.70 -0.92
C LEU A 10 4.67 3.07 -1.37
N LYS A 11 3.69 3.92 -1.65
CA LYS A 11 2.38 3.54 -2.13
C LYS A 11 2.17 4.10 -3.54
N GLU A 12 1.69 3.29 -4.48
CA GLU A 12 1.28 3.79 -5.80
C GLU A 12 -0.09 4.48 -5.70
N GLY A 13 -0.25 5.64 -6.34
CA GLY A 13 -1.56 6.26 -6.51
C GLY A 13 -2.50 5.32 -7.30
N SER A 14 -3.79 5.26 -6.95
CA SER A 14 -4.75 4.38 -7.63
C SER A 14 -4.94 4.72 -9.12
N GLY A 15 -4.56 5.92 -9.55
CA GLY A 15 -4.75 6.40 -10.92
C GLY A 15 -6.22 6.51 -11.36
N GLN A 16 -7.18 6.28 -10.45
CA GLN A 16 -8.61 6.38 -10.73
C GLN A 16 -9.13 7.77 -10.34
N GLY A 17 -9.84 8.40 -11.29
CA GLY A 17 -10.39 9.76 -11.18
C GLY A 17 -9.83 10.72 -12.24
N LEU A 18 -10.54 11.81 -12.52
CA LEU A 18 -10.27 12.74 -13.63
C LEU A 18 -8.87 13.40 -13.63
N PHE A 19 -8.16 13.40 -12.50
CA PHE A 19 -6.87 14.10 -12.33
C PHE A 19 -5.78 13.30 -11.60
N GLN A 20 -5.95 11.98 -11.43
CA GLN A 20 -5.03 11.19 -10.61
C GLN A 20 -3.93 10.53 -11.47
N LYS A 21 -2.68 10.89 -11.18
CA LYS A 21 -1.48 10.28 -11.78
C LYS A 21 -1.04 9.04 -10.99
N LYS A 22 -0.50 8.04 -11.68
CA LYS A 22 0.24 6.91 -11.07
C LYS A 22 1.58 7.42 -10.54
N ASN A 23 1.55 7.97 -9.33
CA ASN A 23 2.73 8.48 -8.64
C ASN A 23 2.94 7.70 -7.34
N TRP A 24 4.21 7.41 -7.04
CA TRP A 24 4.62 6.82 -5.77
C TRP A 24 4.64 7.89 -4.67
N LYS A 25 4.05 7.57 -3.52
CA LYS A 25 4.03 8.45 -2.35
C LYS A 25 4.42 7.68 -1.10
N ARG A 26 5.34 8.22 -0.29
CA ARG A 26 5.64 7.68 1.04
C ARG A 26 4.42 7.80 1.95
N ARG A 27 4.06 6.71 2.61
CA ARG A 27 2.95 6.63 3.57
C ARG A 27 3.35 5.79 4.77
N TYR A 28 2.87 6.16 5.95
CA TYR A 28 3.00 5.34 7.13
C TYR A 28 1.87 4.32 7.13
N PHE A 29 2.21 3.03 7.18
CA PHE A 29 1.29 1.92 7.18
C PHE A 29 1.22 1.30 8.56
N GLU A 30 0.02 0.89 8.96
CA GLU A 30 -0.24 0.14 10.18
C GLU A 30 -1.09 -1.08 9.84
N ILE A 31 -0.60 -2.25 10.23
CA ILE A 31 -1.27 -3.54 10.06
C ILE A 31 -1.76 -4.00 11.43
N THR A 32 -3.02 -4.38 11.47
CA THR A 32 -3.62 -5.15 12.56
C THR A 32 -4.05 -6.52 12.03
N SER A 33 -4.67 -7.36 12.87
CA SER A 33 -5.21 -8.64 12.44
C SER A 33 -6.32 -8.52 11.38
N SER A 34 -7.02 -7.38 11.31
CA SER A 34 -8.20 -7.21 10.45
C SER A 34 -8.12 -6.00 9.52
N THR A 35 -7.12 -5.12 9.67
CA THR A 35 -7.04 -3.90 8.86
C THR A 35 -5.62 -3.56 8.47
N LEU A 36 -5.46 -3.07 7.24
CA LEU A 36 -4.27 -2.35 6.78
C LEU A 36 -4.72 -0.91 6.48
N ARG A 37 -4.19 0.05 7.23
CA ARG A 37 -4.46 1.47 7.01
C ARG A 37 -3.18 2.22 6.69
N TYR A 38 -3.32 3.37 6.04
CA TYR A 38 -2.18 4.22 5.74
C TYR A 38 -2.49 5.71 5.88
N SER A 39 -1.48 6.44 6.34
CA SER A 39 -1.53 7.87 6.67
C SER A 39 -0.34 8.62 6.08
N VAL A 40 -0.35 9.96 6.14
CA VAL A 40 0.82 10.73 5.69
C VAL A 40 1.96 10.59 6.69
N LEU A 41 1.64 10.68 7.98
CA LEU A 41 2.57 10.56 9.10
C LEU A 41 2.11 9.48 10.07
N GLU A 42 3.00 9.09 10.98
CA GLU A 42 2.75 8.06 12.00
C GLU A 42 1.62 8.42 12.98
N GLN A 43 1.57 9.67 13.43
CA GLN A 43 0.60 10.14 14.42
C GLN A 43 -0.58 10.89 13.78
N ASP A 44 -0.83 10.65 12.49
CA ASP A 44 -1.86 11.35 11.75
C ASP A 44 -3.25 10.92 12.25
N ALA A 45 -4.07 11.87 12.68
CA ALA A 45 -5.40 11.58 13.24
C ALA A 45 -6.35 10.95 12.21
N LYS A 46 -6.12 11.22 10.92
CA LYS A 46 -6.97 10.75 9.82
C LYS A 46 -6.19 9.91 8.82
N ALA A 47 -6.60 8.65 8.68
CA ALA A 47 -6.10 7.78 7.63
C ALA A 47 -6.44 8.32 6.23
N ARG A 48 -5.51 8.18 5.30
CA ARG A 48 -5.72 8.45 3.86
C ARG A 48 -6.40 7.30 3.14
N GLY A 49 -6.44 6.13 3.78
CA GLY A 49 -7.26 5.02 3.37
C GLY A 49 -7.01 3.80 4.24
N GLN A 50 -7.90 2.83 4.07
CA GLN A 50 -7.90 1.57 4.79
C GLN A 50 -8.42 0.48 3.86
N ILE A 51 -7.99 -0.75 4.11
CA ILE A 51 -8.59 -1.96 3.57
C ILE A 51 -8.92 -2.90 4.71
N ASN A 52 -10.03 -3.63 4.55
CA ASN A 52 -10.37 -4.74 5.44
C ASN A 52 -9.59 -5.99 5.02
N LEU A 53 -8.97 -6.66 5.99
CA LEU A 53 -8.23 -7.90 5.81
C LEU A 53 -9.03 -9.14 6.21
N ASP A 54 -10.20 -8.97 6.83
CA ASP A 54 -11.05 -10.06 7.26
C ASP A 54 -11.46 -10.94 6.07
N GLY A 55 -11.24 -12.25 6.20
CA GLY A 55 -11.58 -13.22 5.16
C GLY A 55 -10.65 -13.20 3.94
N LEU A 56 -9.59 -12.38 3.92
CA LEU A 56 -8.57 -12.47 2.87
C LEU A 56 -7.77 -13.76 3.04
N SER A 57 -7.66 -14.52 1.94
CA SER A 57 -6.74 -15.65 1.86
C SER A 57 -5.34 -15.17 1.43
N GLY A 58 -4.32 -16.00 1.62
CA GLY A 58 -2.95 -15.70 1.16
C GLY A 58 -2.85 -15.40 -0.35
N LYS A 59 -3.84 -15.82 -1.15
CA LYS A 59 -3.92 -15.50 -2.58
C LYS A 59 -4.21 -14.02 -2.87
N ALA A 60 -4.63 -13.25 -1.87
CA ALA A 60 -4.83 -11.80 -1.98
C ALA A 60 -3.50 -11.03 -2.03
N ILE A 61 -2.37 -11.68 -1.76
CA ILE A 61 -1.04 -11.08 -1.82
C ILE A 61 -0.35 -11.52 -3.11
N GLU A 62 -0.07 -10.56 -3.98
CA GLU A 62 0.70 -10.78 -5.20
C GLU A 62 2.08 -10.14 -5.06
N THR A 63 3.14 -10.82 -5.50
CA THR A 63 4.46 -10.20 -5.67
C THR A 63 4.56 -9.67 -7.08
N LEU A 64 4.96 -8.40 -7.24
CA LEU A 64 5.26 -7.85 -8.55
C LEU A 64 6.76 -8.01 -8.82
N ALA A 65 7.07 -8.46 -10.04
CA ALA A 65 8.45 -8.47 -10.51
C ALA A 65 9.01 -7.03 -10.49
N PRO A 66 10.30 -6.84 -10.20
CA PRO A 66 10.95 -5.56 -10.42
C PRO A 66 10.78 -5.20 -11.89
N GLU A 67 10.33 -3.98 -12.20
CA GLU A 67 10.34 -3.49 -13.57
C GLU A 67 11.81 -3.32 -14.00
N THR A 68 12.30 -4.24 -14.82
CA THR A 68 13.61 -4.13 -15.46
C THR A 68 13.62 -2.89 -16.34
N GLY A 69 14.28 -1.83 -15.88
CA GLY A 69 14.44 -0.57 -16.63
C GLY A 69 13.72 0.66 -16.06
N ALA A 70 13.02 0.55 -14.94
CA ALA A 70 12.45 1.74 -14.29
C ALA A 70 13.55 2.55 -13.60
N ASP A 71 13.63 3.84 -13.97
CA ASP A 71 14.53 4.88 -13.47
C ASP A 71 15.18 4.63 -12.09
N VAL A 72 16.52 4.75 -12.07
CA VAL A 72 17.40 4.77 -10.89
C VAL A 72 17.03 5.85 -9.86
N ALA A 73 16.01 6.67 -10.13
CA ALA A 73 15.57 7.80 -9.32
C ALA A 73 14.42 7.48 -8.33
N LEU A 74 13.75 6.32 -8.43
CA LEU A 74 12.75 5.94 -7.43
C LEU A 74 13.41 5.09 -6.33
N PRO A 75 13.27 5.44 -5.04
CA PRO A 75 13.71 4.59 -3.93
C PRO A 75 12.73 3.43 -3.71
N THR A 76 12.21 2.83 -4.80
CA THR A 76 11.42 1.62 -4.69
C THR A 76 12.38 0.50 -4.38
N SER A 77 12.20 -0.15 -3.24
CA SER A 77 12.76 -1.48 -3.01
C SER A 77 12.49 -2.32 -4.27
N GLN A 78 13.48 -3.10 -4.70
CA GLN A 78 13.34 -4.04 -5.82
C GLN A 78 12.08 -4.91 -5.68
N TRP A 79 11.62 -5.10 -4.45
CA TRP A 79 10.41 -5.82 -4.08
C TRP A 79 9.19 -4.91 -4.01
N ARG A 80 8.16 -5.27 -4.76
CA ARG A 80 6.82 -4.69 -4.72
C ARG A 80 5.83 -5.81 -4.45
N PHE A 81 4.79 -5.52 -3.68
CA PHE A 81 3.69 -6.45 -3.45
C PHE A 81 2.37 -5.71 -3.60
N VAL A 82 1.31 -6.48 -3.81
CA VAL A 82 -0.04 -5.98 -3.94
C VAL A 82 -0.92 -6.67 -2.93
N VAL A 83 -1.81 -5.90 -2.31
CA VAL A 83 -2.95 -6.45 -1.60
C VAL A 83 -4.19 -6.26 -2.46
N ALA A 84 -4.67 -7.35 -3.05
CA ALA A 84 -5.84 -7.39 -3.91
C ALA A 84 -7.07 -7.83 -3.10
N THR A 85 -7.95 -6.88 -2.83
CA THR A 85 -9.28 -7.11 -2.27
C THR A 85 -10.32 -7.05 -3.38
N HIS A 86 -11.55 -7.47 -3.10
CA HIS A 86 -12.64 -7.47 -4.09
C HIS A 86 -12.96 -6.08 -4.65
N ASP A 87 -12.73 -5.02 -3.85
CA ASP A 87 -13.02 -3.63 -4.17
C ASP A 87 -11.76 -2.82 -4.53
N ARG A 88 -10.56 -3.36 -4.27
CA ARG A 88 -9.35 -2.55 -4.33
C ARG A 88 -8.09 -3.34 -4.63
N ARG A 89 -7.26 -2.77 -5.50
CA ARG A 89 -5.88 -3.22 -5.72
C ARG A 89 -4.90 -2.21 -5.13
N LEU A 90 -4.34 -2.55 -3.97
CA LEU A 90 -3.39 -1.69 -3.26
C LEU A 90 -1.96 -2.09 -3.62
N VAL A 91 -1.29 -1.22 -4.37
CA VAL A 91 0.16 -1.25 -4.62
C VAL A 91 0.85 -0.19 -3.76
#